data_AF-A0A1A8XVC7-F1
#
_entry.id   AF-A0A1A8XVC7-F1
#
_cell.length_a   1.000
_cell.length_b   1.000
_cell.length_c   1.000
_cell.angle_alpha   90.00
_cell.angle_beta   90.00
_cell.angle_gamma   90.00
#
_symmetry.space_group_name_H-M   'P 1'
#
loop_
_entity.id
_entity.type
_entity.pdbx_description
1 polymer ?
#
loop_
_entity_poly.entity_id
_entity_poly.type
_entity_poly.pdbx_seq_one_letter_code
_entity_poly.pdbx_strand_id
1 'polypeptide(L)'
;MKLTSSSRLLAAGFSVALVACITAPQGDAGYTRSSALPAPPDPQDNPTTPGKAALGKQLFFDKRLSGDGSMSCQGCHYRHLGWTDGLPLSRKVGGGMNTRHTPSVYDTGYYTAWYWDGRAKTLEGQVTAAWKGQIGADPAKAAAVIASVPGYQATFQQVFAAEPNADNIPKALAAFLRTLNSGEAPWDRYTAGEKKAVTADAVAGYELFTGKAGCAACHTPPLFSDSLFYNVGLEAGKTPPDLGRYAVTKEAKDTSAFKTPTLRSVGISGPYFHDGSVVSLDGAVRYMASGGKPDAHKSSLLVDRKLSEKEIGQLVAFLNTLTSEESFVDPTLP
;
A
#
# COMPACT_ATOMS: atom_id res chain seq x y z
N MET A 1 26.95 58.38 -70.87
CA MET A 1 26.80 59.23 -69.68
C MET A 1 25.62 58.68 -68.88
N LYS A 2 25.84 58.50 -67.57
CA LYS A 2 25.14 57.63 -66.61
C LYS A 2 23.59 57.74 -66.60
N LEU A 3 22.91 56.62 -66.39
CA LEU A 3 21.79 56.50 -65.44
C LEU A 3 21.60 55.02 -65.06
N THR A 4 21.89 54.77 -63.78
CA THR A 4 21.80 53.51 -63.05
C THR A 4 20.37 53.29 -62.56
N SER A 5 19.79 52.12 -62.82
CA SER A 5 18.61 51.62 -62.09
C SER A 5 19.02 50.37 -61.32
N SER A 6 18.93 50.46 -59.99
CA SER A 6 19.26 49.37 -59.06
C SER A 6 17.95 48.86 -58.45
N SER A 7 17.47 47.72 -58.92
CA SER A 7 16.40 46.96 -58.27
C SER A 7 17.01 46.04 -57.22
N ARG A 8 16.91 46.41 -55.93
CA ARG A 8 17.23 45.51 -54.81
C ARG A 8 15.98 44.72 -54.44
N LEU A 9 15.97 43.41 -54.71
CA LEU A 9 15.01 42.49 -54.09
C LEU A 9 15.36 42.32 -52.61
N LEU A 10 14.43 42.67 -51.73
CA LEU A 10 14.44 42.31 -50.32
C LEU A 10 13.83 40.92 -50.17
N ALA A 11 14.66 39.90 -49.95
CA ALA A 11 14.22 38.59 -49.49
C ALA A 11 14.12 38.64 -47.95
N ALA A 12 12.90 38.77 -47.43
CA ALA A 12 12.63 38.65 -46.00
C ALA A 12 12.64 37.16 -45.62
N GLY A 13 13.76 36.71 -45.01
CA GLY A 13 13.84 35.38 -44.40
C GLY A 13 13.03 35.35 -43.11
N PHE A 14 11.86 34.72 -43.14
CA PHE A 14 11.11 34.37 -41.94
C PHE A 14 11.76 33.14 -41.29
N SER A 15 12.61 33.37 -40.28
CA SER A 15 13.08 32.29 -39.40
C SER A 15 11.96 31.91 -38.45
N VAL A 16 11.25 30.83 -38.78
CA VAL A 16 10.31 30.18 -37.86
C VAL A 16 11.14 29.45 -36.81
N ALA A 17 11.29 30.05 -35.63
CA ALA A 17 11.80 29.35 -34.46
C ALA A 17 10.74 28.33 -34.03
N LEU A 18 10.97 27.05 -34.34
CA LEU A 18 10.24 25.95 -33.72
C LEU A 18 10.58 25.95 -32.23
N VAL A 19 9.70 26.55 -31.42
CA VAL A 19 9.65 26.26 -29.99
C VAL A 19 9.09 24.85 -29.87
N ALA A 20 9.97 23.86 -29.83
CA ALA A 20 9.62 22.52 -29.42
C ALA A 20 9.24 22.60 -27.93
N CYS A 21 7.93 22.69 -27.65
CA CYS A 21 7.41 22.37 -26.33
C CYS A 21 7.71 20.88 -26.08
N ILE A 22 8.83 20.62 -25.42
CA ILE A 22 9.09 19.32 -24.81
C ILE A 22 8.13 19.22 -23.63
N THR A 23 6.90 18.79 -23.91
CA THR A 23 6.04 18.26 -22.86
C THR A 23 6.67 16.96 -22.41
N ALA A 24 7.43 17.00 -21.31
CA ALA A 24 7.77 15.79 -20.60
C ALA A 24 6.44 15.03 -20.36
N PRO A 25 6.35 13.74 -20.69
CA PRO A 25 5.16 12.98 -20.32
C PRO A 25 5.04 13.11 -18.81
N GLN A 26 3.90 13.63 -18.34
CA GLN A 26 3.52 13.51 -16.95
C GLN A 26 3.43 12.00 -16.70
N GLY A 27 4.52 11.43 -16.20
CA GLY A 27 4.58 10.03 -15.84
C GLY A 27 3.55 9.82 -14.75
N ASP A 28 2.52 9.04 -15.09
CA ASP A 28 1.42 8.59 -14.22
C ASP A 28 1.97 7.58 -13.19
N ALA A 29 3.01 7.99 -12.46
CA ALA A 29 3.79 7.16 -11.56
C ALA A 29 3.18 7.09 -10.16
N GLY A 30 2.15 7.90 -9.88
CA GLY A 30 1.42 7.94 -8.62
C GLY A 30 -0.07 7.75 -8.85
N TYR A 31 -0.70 7.00 -7.96
CA TYR A 31 -2.15 6.86 -7.92
C TYR A 31 -2.77 8.20 -7.59
N THR A 32 -3.89 8.54 -8.22
CA THR A 32 -4.71 9.69 -7.81
C THR A 32 -5.21 9.41 -6.40
N ARG A 33 -4.52 9.95 -5.41
CA ARG A 33 -4.89 9.85 -4.00
C ARG A 33 -6.26 10.47 -3.79
N SER A 34 -7.10 9.81 -2.99
CA SER A 34 -8.34 10.41 -2.49
C SER A 34 -8.08 11.79 -1.86
N SER A 35 -8.90 12.78 -2.20
CA SER A 35 -8.85 14.11 -1.58
C SER A 35 -9.16 14.07 -0.07
N ALA A 36 -9.81 13.01 0.40
CA ALA A 36 -10.06 12.76 1.81
C ALA A 36 -8.78 12.38 2.60
N LEU A 37 -7.72 11.97 1.91
CA LEU A 37 -6.45 11.62 2.55
C LEU A 37 -5.48 12.81 2.59
N PRO A 38 -4.81 13.04 3.73
CA PRO A 38 -3.73 14.03 3.80
C PRO A 38 -2.55 13.62 2.90
N ALA A 39 -1.57 14.50 2.73
CA ALA A 39 -0.32 14.06 2.12
C ALA A 39 0.39 13.03 3.03
N PRO A 40 0.88 11.91 2.48
CA PRO A 40 1.65 10.98 3.29
C PRO A 40 2.93 11.68 3.79
N PRO A 41 3.39 11.36 5.01
CA PRO A 41 4.68 11.83 5.49
C PRO A 41 5.80 11.49 4.50
N ASP A 42 6.66 12.47 4.22
CA ASP A 42 7.82 12.27 3.34
C ASP A 42 9.12 12.36 4.16
N PRO A 43 9.89 11.26 4.27
CA PRO A 43 11.07 11.25 5.12
C PRO A 43 12.24 12.02 4.49
N GLN A 44 12.91 12.84 5.29
CA GLN A 44 13.98 13.74 4.82
C GLN A 44 15.17 13.01 4.19
N ASP A 45 15.49 11.80 4.66
CA ASP A 45 16.59 10.97 4.18
C ASP A 45 16.24 10.17 2.91
N ASN A 46 14.96 10.03 2.60
CA ASN A 46 14.49 9.47 1.34
C ASN A 46 13.17 10.11 0.84
N PRO A 47 13.22 11.38 0.40
CA PRO A 47 12.04 12.07 -0.10
C PRO A 47 11.52 11.39 -1.36
N THR A 48 10.22 11.42 -1.52
CA THR A 48 9.46 10.77 -2.59
C THR A 48 9.41 11.69 -3.79
N THR A 49 10.11 11.32 -4.85
CA THR A 49 10.11 12.05 -6.12
C THR A 49 9.44 11.21 -7.22
N PRO A 50 8.86 11.83 -8.27
CA PRO A 50 8.28 11.07 -9.38
C PRO A 50 9.26 10.07 -10.00
N GLY A 51 10.53 10.46 -10.15
CA GLY A 51 11.58 9.57 -10.68
C GLY A 51 11.86 8.36 -9.78
N LYS A 52 12.00 8.57 -8.44
CA LYS A 52 12.20 7.45 -7.51
C LYS A 52 10.98 6.53 -7.45
N ALA A 53 9.78 7.08 -7.46
CA ALA A 53 8.55 6.29 -7.47
C ALA A 53 8.39 5.49 -8.76
N ALA A 54 8.71 6.07 -9.92
CA ALA A 54 8.69 5.36 -11.21
C ALA A 54 9.71 4.20 -11.24
N LEU A 55 10.93 4.44 -10.76
CA LEU A 55 11.94 3.39 -10.62
C LEU A 55 11.48 2.30 -9.63
N GLY A 56 10.94 2.70 -8.48
CA GLY A 56 10.39 1.78 -7.48
C GLY A 56 9.26 0.93 -8.03
N LYS A 57 8.39 1.49 -8.88
CA LYS A 57 7.32 0.76 -9.57
C LYS A 57 7.89 -0.33 -10.47
N GLN A 58 8.91 -0.02 -11.29
CA GLN A 58 9.57 -1.05 -12.11
C GLN A 58 10.16 -2.16 -11.24
N LEU A 59 10.93 -1.80 -10.22
CA LEU A 59 11.57 -2.74 -9.30
C LEU A 59 10.54 -3.64 -8.57
N PHE A 60 9.39 -3.09 -8.17
CA PHE A 60 8.33 -3.85 -7.49
C PHE A 60 7.78 -5.01 -8.33
N PHE A 61 7.81 -4.87 -9.66
CA PHE A 61 7.34 -5.88 -10.63
C PHE A 61 8.47 -6.78 -11.13
N ASP A 62 9.72 -6.43 -10.88
CA ASP A 62 10.87 -7.09 -11.48
C ASP A 62 11.30 -8.34 -10.71
N LYS A 63 11.15 -9.51 -11.34
CA LYS A 63 11.54 -10.79 -10.73
C LYS A 63 13.05 -10.95 -10.56
N ARG A 64 13.87 -10.16 -11.27
CA ARG A 64 15.34 -10.15 -11.12
C ARG A 64 15.78 -9.75 -9.71
N LEU A 65 14.89 -9.15 -8.91
CA LEU A 65 15.14 -8.89 -7.49
C LEU A 65 15.07 -10.15 -6.61
N SER A 66 14.42 -11.23 -7.04
CA SER A 66 14.40 -12.47 -6.24
C SER A 66 15.69 -13.25 -6.32
N GLY A 67 15.99 -14.02 -5.27
CA GLY A 67 17.20 -14.84 -5.19
C GLY A 67 17.32 -15.87 -6.32
N ASP A 68 16.20 -16.32 -6.90
CA ASP A 68 16.14 -17.31 -7.97
C ASP A 68 15.43 -16.83 -9.25
N GLY A 69 15.04 -15.55 -9.33
CA GLY A 69 14.33 -14.99 -10.47
C GLY A 69 12.85 -15.40 -10.59
N SER A 70 12.27 -16.09 -9.60
CA SER A 70 10.90 -16.61 -9.69
C SER A 70 9.80 -15.62 -9.27
N MET A 71 10.13 -14.65 -8.41
CA MET A 71 9.17 -13.81 -7.69
C MET A 71 9.55 -12.32 -7.70
N SER A 72 8.55 -11.44 -7.65
CA SER A 72 8.72 -10.01 -7.37
C SER A 72 7.77 -9.60 -6.25
N CYS A 73 7.85 -8.36 -5.77
CA CYS A 73 6.95 -7.86 -4.71
C CYS A 73 5.48 -7.97 -5.11
N GLN A 74 5.16 -7.69 -6.38
CA GLN A 74 3.83 -7.91 -6.96
C GLN A 74 3.33 -9.35 -6.79
N GLY A 75 4.22 -10.34 -6.76
CA GLY A 75 3.88 -11.76 -6.61
C GLY A 75 3.17 -12.12 -5.30
N CYS A 76 3.23 -11.25 -4.30
CA CYS A 76 2.45 -11.36 -3.06
C CYS A 76 1.46 -10.19 -2.87
N HIS A 77 1.54 -9.14 -3.68
CA HIS A 77 0.79 -7.90 -3.51
C HIS A 77 0.07 -7.55 -4.81
N TYR A 78 -1.01 -8.28 -5.14
CA TYR A 78 -1.76 -8.03 -6.36
C TYR A 78 -2.78 -6.91 -6.15
N ARG A 79 -2.67 -5.85 -6.96
CA ARG A 79 -3.59 -4.70 -6.95
C ARG A 79 -5.08 -5.10 -6.93
N HIS A 80 -5.49 -6.06 -7.76
CA HIS A 80 -6.89 -6.49 -7.89
C HIS A 80 -7.41 -7.27 -6.67
N LEU A 81 -6.51 -7.72 -5.78
CA LEU A 81 -6.81 -8.38 -4.50
C LEU A 81 -6.52 -7.46 -3.32
N GLY A 82 -6.76 -6.15 -3.49
CA GLY A 82 -6.50 -5.14 -2.45
C GLY A 82 -5.03 -5.08 -2.03
N TRP A 83 -4.10 -5.39 -2.95
CA TRP A 83 -2.67 -5.50 -2.69
C TRP A 83 -2.25 -6.62 -1.72
N THR A 84 -3.00 -7.72 -1.73
CA THR A 84 -2.66 -8.98 -1.06
C THR A 84 -2.45 -10.08 -2.09
N ASP A 85 -2.23 -11.32 -1.66
CA ASP A 85 -2.16 -12.48 -2.54
C ASP A 85 -3.40 -13.37 -2.52
N GLY A 86 -4.41 -13.03 -1.72
CA GLY A 86 -5.62 -13.84 -1.60
C GLY A 86 -5.40 -15.22 -0.95
N LEU A 87 -4.24 -15.45 -0.32
CA LEU A 87 -3.90 -16.72 0.33
C LEU A 87 -3.81 -16.52 1.82
N PRO A 88 -4.24 -17.48 2.67
CA PRO A 88 -4.08 -17.33 4.12
C PRO A 88 -2.64 -17.06 4.55
N LEU A 89 -1.69 -17.77 3.92
CA LEU A 89 -0.25 -17.59 4.08
C LEU A 89 0.42 -17.69 2.71
N SER A 90 1.43 -16.85 2.48
CA SER A 90 2.19 -16.81 1.23
C SER A 90 3.41 -17.72 1.27
N ARG A 91 3.78 -18.30 0.12
CA ARG A 91 5.02 -19.07 -0.01
C ARG A 91 6.22 -18.12 -0.18
N LYS A 92 7.37 -18.47 0.41
CA LYS A 92 8.63 -17.74 0.20
C LYS A 92 9.41 -18.31 -0.97
N VAL A 93 10.29 -17.49 -1.55
CA VAL A 93 11.36 -17.96 -2.44
C VAL A 93 12.26 -18.93 -1.66
N GLY A 94 12.66 -20.03 -2.29
CA GLY A 94 13.42 -21.11 -1.64
C GLY A 94 12.58 -22.06 -0.78
N GLY A 95 11.26 -21.86 -0.69
CA GLY A 95 10.33 -22.76 -0.01
C GLY A 95 9.92 -22.31 1.40
N GLY A 96 8.99 -23.07 2.00
CA GLY A 96 8.36 -22.70 3.26
C GLY A 96 7.30 -21.61 3.12
N MET A 97 6.58 -21.35 4.20
CA MET A 97 5.50 -20.35 4.26
C MET A 97 5.93 -19.14 5.08
N ASN A 98 5.36 -17.98 4.75
CA ASN A 98 5.25 -16.87 5.68
C ASN A 98 4.39 -17.29 6.87
N THR A 99 4.65 -16.67 8.03
CA THR A 99 3.94 -16.98 9.27
C THR A 99 2.66 -16.15 9.44
N ARG A 100 2.41 -15.22 8.51
CA ARG A 100 1.27 -14.30 8.52
C ARG A 100 0.77 -14.04 7.11
N HIS A 101 -0.51 -13.72 7.03
CA HIS A 101 -1.19 -13.20 5.85
C HIS A 101 -0.47 -11.99 5.27
N THR A 102 -0.43 -11.87 3.95
CA THR A 102 0.19 -10.70 3.32
C THR A 102 -0.68 -9.46 3.57
N PRO A 103 -0.16 -8.45 4.30
CA PRO A 103 -0.92 -7.24 4.52
C PRO A 103 -1.05 -6.45 3.22
N SER A 104 -2.18 -5.74 3.06
CA SER A 104 -2.30 -4.74 1.99
C SER A 104 -1.18 -3.71 2.10
N VAL A 105 -0.66 -3.26 0.95
CA VAL A 105 0.26 -2.11 0.86
C VAL A 105 -0.45 -0.78 0.62
N TYR A 106 -1.79 -0.76 0.60
CA TYR A 106 -2.53 0.51 0.63
C TYR A 106 -2.12 1.35 1.84
N ASP A 107 -1.92 2.64 1.57
CA ASP A 107 -1.70 3.68 2.57
C ASP A 107 -0.49 3.40 3.49
N THR A 108 0.45 2.56 3.04
CA THR A 108 1.61 2.17 3.85
C THR A 108 2.55 3.34 4.16
N GLY A 109 2.46 4.43 3.38
CA GLY A 109 3.18 5.67 3.62
C GLY A 109 2.74 6.44 4.86
N TYR A 110 1.54 6.20 5.41
CA TYR A 110 1.06 6.88 6.63
C TYR A 110 1.43 6.14 7.91
N TYR A 111 1.91 4.90 7.82
CA TYR A 111 2.27 4.11 9.00
C TYR A 111 3.56 4.62 9.65
N THR A 112 3.64 4.46 10.96
CA THR A 112 4.87 4.73 11.75
C THR A 112 5.60 3.45 12.16
N ALA A 113 4.97 2.29 11.94
CA ALA A 113 5.53 0.96 12.16
C ALA A 113 4.95 -0.04 11.14
N TRP A 114 5.81 -0.90 10.58
CA TRP A 114 5.47 -1.85 9.51
C TRP A 114 5.54 -3.31 9.97
N TYR A 115 4.90 -4.18 9.19
CA TYR A 115 4.42 -5.52 9.56
C TYR A 115 3.24 -5.52 10.54
N TRP A 116 2.58 -6.68 10.63
CA TRP A 116 1.47 -6.92 11.56
C TRP A 116 1.84 -6.70 13.04
N ASP A 117 3.08 -6.91 13.44
CA ASP A 117 3.58 -6.70 14.81
C ASP A 117 4.28 -5.35 15.02
N GLY A 118 4.48 -4.59 13.94
CA GLY A 118 5.16 -3.29 13.98
C GLY A 118 6.67 -3.39 14.22
N ARG A 119 7.30 -4.54 13.95
CA ARG A 119 8.74 -4.73 14.22
C ARG A 119 9.65 -3.85 13.37
N ALA A 120 9.19 -3.44 12.19
CA ALA A 120 9.99 -2.58 11.31
C ALA A 120 9.71 -1.10 11.62
N LYS A 121 10.79 -0.36 11.91
CA LYS A 121 10.76 1.07 12.27
C LYS A 121 10.73 2.02 11.08
N THR A 122 11.10 1.54 9.90
CA THR A 122 11.09 2.30 8.64
C THR A 122 10.53 1.42 7.52
N LEU A 123 9.93 2.05 6.52
CA LEU A 123 9.44 1.36 5.33
C LEU A 123 10.59 0.70 4.56
N GLU A 124 11.71 1.40 4.37
CA GLU A 124 12.93 0.87 3.76
C GLU A 124 13.45 -0.35 4.51
N GLY A 125 13.45 -0.31 5.84
CA GLY A 125 13.85 -1.44 6.68
C GLY A 125 12.93 -2.65 6.51
N GLN A 126 11.61 -2.41 6.38
CA GLN A 126 10.65 -3.46 6.06
C GLN A 126 10.90 -4.06 4.67
N VAL A 127 11.12 -3.21 3.65
CA VAL A 127 11.40 -3.63 2.28
C VAL A 127 12.66 -4.48 2.24
N THR A 128 13.76 -4.03 2.86
CA THR A 128 15.01 -4.80 2.93
C THR A 128 14.82 -6.15 3.65
N ALA A 129 14.04 -6.17 4.73
CA ALA A 129 13.76 -7.42 5.46
C ALA A 129 12.92 -8.40 4.62
N ALA A 130 11.91 -7.93 3.88
CA ALA A 130 11.11 -8.75 2.98
C ALA A 130 11.94 -9.25 1.78
N TRP A 131 12.78 -8.38 1.22
CA TRP A 131 13.66 -8.70 0.10
C TRP A 131 14.61 -9.85 0.43
N LYS A 132 15.21 -9.81 1.63
CA LYS A 132 16.07 -10.90 2.15
C LYS A 132 15.28 -12.14 2.53
N GLY A 133 14.25 -11.97 3.37
CA GLY A 133 13.64 -13.09 4.11
C GLY A 133 12.48 -13.80 3.40
N GLN A 134 11.81 -13.13 2.45
CA GLN A 134 10.63 -13.66 1.76
C GLN A 134 10.90 -13.88 0.28
N ILE A 135 11.59 -12.91 -0.34
CA ILE A 135 12.01 -12.96 -1.74
C ILE A 135 13.40 -13.62 -1.90
N GLY A 136 14.03 -14.01 -0.78
CA GLY A 136 15.20 -14.90 -0.76
C GLY A 136 16.47 -14.30 -1.35
N ALA A 137 16.54 -12.98 -1.50
CA ALA A 137 17.64 -12.32 -2.17
C ALA A 137 18.81 -12.02 -1.24
N ASP A 138 20.03 -12.17 -1.77
CA ASP A 138 21.19 -11.43 -1.30
C ASP A 138 21.15 -10.04 -1.95
N PRO A 139 20.99 -8.93 -1.20
CA PRO A 139 20.84 -7.61 -1.79
C PRO A 139 22.00 -7.17 -2.66
N ALA A 140 23.24 -7.55 -2.33
CA ALA A 140 24.40 -7.17 -3.13
C ALA A 140 24.40 -7.91 -4.47
N LYS A 141 24.08 -9.21 -4.47
CA LYS A 141 23.98 -10.00 -5.70
C LYS A 141 22.82 -9.53 -6.58
N ALA A 142 21.65 -9.34 -5.99
CA ALA A 142 20.49 -8.86 -6.73
C ALA A 142 20.71 -7.43 -7.26
N ALA A 143 21.37 -6.55 -6.49
CA ALA A 143 21.77 -5.24 -6.99
C ALA A 143 22.74 -5.33 -8.18
N ALA A 144 23.70 -6.26 -8.17
CA ALA A 144 24.60 -6.49 -9.30
C ALA A 144 23.84 -6.97 -10.56
N VAL A 145 22.81 -7.81 -10.39
CA VAL A 145 21.93 -8.23 -11.50
C VAL A 145 21.19 -7.02 -12.07
N ILE A 146 20.60 -6.16 -11.22
CA ILE A 146 19.96 -4.92 -11.66
C ILE A 146 20.97 -3.98 -12.34
N ALA A 147 22.20 -3.90 -11.82
CA ALA A 147 23.28 -3.10 -12.39
C ALA A 147 23.74 -3.61 -13.76
N SER A 148 23.51 -4.87 -14.13
CA SER A 148 23.81 -5.38 -15.48
C SER A 148 22.80 -4.96 -16.55
N VAL A 149 21.72 -4.29 -16.18
CA VAL A 149 20.66 -3.84 -17.09
C VAL A 149 20.89 -2.36 -17.44
N PRO A 150 21.23 -2.01 -18.69
CA PRO A 150 21.56 -0.62 -19.06
C PRO A 150 20.46 0.40 -18.73
N GLY A 151 19.18 0.02 -18.88
CA GLY A 151 18.06 0.91 -18.55
C GLY A 151 17.97 1.23 -17.05
N TYR A 152 18.30 0.28 -16.16
CA TYR A 152 18.39 0.57 -14.74
C TYR A 152 19.61 1.40 -14.39
N GLN A 153 20.78 1.17 -15.00
CA GLN A 153 21.97 2.01 -14.78
C GLN A 153 21.66 3.49 -15.06
N ALA A 154 21.06 3.79 -16.22
CA ALA A 154 20.69 5.14 -16.60
C ALA A 154 19.69 5.76 -15.61
N THR A 155 18.67 5.01 -15.21
CA THR A 155 17.63 5.50 -14.29
C THR A 155 18.19 5.74 -12.89
N PHE A 156 19.01 4.83 -12.34
CA PHE A 156 19.65 5.01 -11.04
C PHE A 156 20.62 6.18 -11.03
N GLN A 157 21.40 6.38 -12.11
CA GLN A 157 22.26 7.54 -12.26
C GLN A 157 21.45 8.84 -12.25
N GLN A 158 20.28 8.87 -12.89
CA GLN A 158 19.40 10.04 -12.90
C GLN A 158 18.78 10.34 -11.54
N VAL A 159 18.30 9.32 -10.81
CA VAL A 159 17.52 9.53 -9.57
C VAL A 159 18.33 9.54 -8.28
N PHE A 160 19.52 8.90 -8.27
CA PHE A 160 20.38 8.77 -7.10
C PHE A 160 21.82 9.22 -7.33
N ALA A 161 22.20 9.60 -8.56
CA ALA A 161 23.58 9.89 -8.94
C ALA A 161 24.55 8.74 -8.58
N ALA A 162 24.07 7.50 -8.69
CA ALA A 162 24.79 6.30 -8.34
C ALA A 162 24.35 5.12 -9.23
N GLU A 163 25.19 4.10 -9.33
CA GLU A 163 24.80 2.81 -9.90
C GLU A 163 23.77 2.08 -9.00
N PRO A 164 23.01 1.10 -9.55
CA PRO A 164 22.12 0.27 -8.75
C PRO A 164 22.87 -0.42 -7.60
N ASN A 165 22.36 -0.27 -6.38
CA ASN A 165 23.01 -0.78 -5.18
C ASN A 165 21.99 -1.17 -4.10
N ALA A 166 22.46 -1.93 -3.11
CA ALA A 166 21.63 -2.50 -2.05
C ALA A 166 20.96 -1.45 -1.14
N ASP A 167 21.46 -0.21 -1.10
CA ASP A 167 20.91 0.87 -0.28
C ASP A 167 19.83 1.68 -1.03
N ASN A 168 20.02 1.89 -2.33
CA ASN A 168 19.11 2.71 -3.15
C ASN A 168 17.92 1.91 -3.69
N ILE A 169 18.02 0.59 -3.87
CA ILE A 169 16.88 -0.25 -4.27
C ILE A 169 15.72 -0.18 -3.26
N PRO A 170 15.93 -0.40 -1.94
CA PRO A 170 14.88 -0.24 -0.94
C PRO A 170 14.30 1.16 -0.89
N LYS A 171 15.13 2.20 -1.12
CA LYS A 171 14.68 3.59 -1.16
C LYS A 171 13.74 3.88 -2.34
N ALA A 172 14.05 3.35 -3.53
CA ALA A 172 13.17 3.47 -4.69
C ALA A 172 11.85 2.73 -4.45
N LEU A 173 11.91 1.48 -3.97
CA LEU A 173 10.72 0.70 -3.62
C LEU A 173 9.87 1.40 -2.56
N ALA A 174 10.47 1.93 -1.50
CA ALA A 174 9.76 2.68 -0.46
C ALA A 174 9.08 3.95 -1.03
N ALA A 175 9.76 4.68 -1.92
CA ALA A 175 9.17 5.83 -2.60
C ALA A 175 7.92 5.44 -3.41
N PHE A 176 7.96 4.30 -4.13
CA PHE A 176 6.77 3.78 -4.82
C PHE A 176 5.67 3.34 -3.86
N LEU A 177 6.01 2.62 -2.79
CA LEU A 177 5.05 2.17 -1.78
C LEU A 177 4.31 3.34 -1.12
N ARG A 178 4.94 4.50 -0.94
CA ARG A 178 4.25 5.73 -0.46
C ARG A 178 3.28 6.33 -1.47
N THR A 179 3.37 5.96 -2.75
CA THR A 179 2.39 6.39 -3.76
C THR A 179 1.19 5.46 -3.83
N LEU A 180 1.25 4.25 -3.27
CA LEU A 180 0.14 3.28 -3.17
C LEU A 180 -0.94 3.71 -2.18
N ASN A 181 -1.45 4.92 -2.33
CA ASN A 181 -2.53 5.44 -1.54
C ASN A 181 -3.86 4.98 -2.14
N SER A 182 -4.88 4.78 -1.31
CA SER A 182 -6.22 4.56 -1.86
C SER A 182 -6.66 5.79 -2.66
N GLY A 183 -7.20 5.54 -3.84
CA GLY A 183 -7.90 6.51 -4.64
C GLY A 183 -9.29 6.81 -4.10
N GLU A 184 -10.06 7.55 -4.89
CA GLU A 184 -11.40 7.96 -4.51
C GLU A 184 -12.35 6.76 -4.45
N ALA A 185 -12.88 6.48 -3.26
CA ALA A 185 -13.86 5.42 -3.03
C ALA A 185 -15.30 5.97 -3.07
N PRO A 186 -16.33 5.13 -3.29
CA PRO A 186 -17.72 5.56 -3.22
C PRO A 186 -18.09 6.30 -1.92
N TRP A 187 -17.51 5.90 -0.78
CA TRP A 187 -17.67 6.63 0.48
C TRP A 187 -17.09 8.04 0.44
N ASP A 188 -15.90 8.21 -0.14
CA ASP A 188 -15.26 9.52 -0.26
C ASP A 188 -16.17 10.46 -1.10
N ARG A 189 -16.70 9.99 -2.24
CA ARG A 189 -17.67 10.74 -3.06
C ARG A 189 -18.95 11.10 -2.31
N TYR A 190 -19.48 10.18 -1.50
CA TYR A 190 -20.65 10.46 -0.65
C TYR A 190 -20.38 11.58 0.37
N THR A 191 -19.20 11.58 0.99
CA THR A 191 -18.78 12.63 1.93
C THR A 191 -18.55 13.97 1.24
N ALA A 192 -18.09 13.95 -0.02
CA ALA A 192 -17.95 15.13 -0.88
C ALA A 192 -19.29 15.69 -1.42
N GLY A 193 -20.42 15.03 -1.13
CA GLY A 193 -21.76 15.51 -1.45
C GLY A 193 -22.52 14.69 -2.49
N GLU A 194 -21.89 13.71 -3.13
CA GLU A 194 -22.54 12.84 -4.10
C GLU A 194 -23.40 11.77 -3.39
N LYS A 195 -24.59 12.15 -2.92
CA LYS A 195 -25.44 11.30 -2.07
C LYS A 195 -25.87 9.97 -2.68
N LYS A 196 -25.80 9.84 -4.01
CA LYS A 196 -26.12 8.61 -4.75
C LYS A 196 -24.91 7.67 -4.92
N ALA A 197 -23.72 8.06 -4.46
CA ALA A 197 -22.52 7.23 -4.55
C ALA A 197 -22.61 5.96 -3.68
N VAL A 198 -23.47 5.94 -2.65
CA VAL A 198 -23.66 4.81 -1.74
C VAL A 198 -25.14 4.57 -1.46
N THR A 199 -25.47 3.36 -0.98
CA THR A 199 -26.84 2.97 -0.61
C THR A 199 -27.23 3.48 0.77
N ALA A 200 -28.53 3.49 1.08
CA ALA A 200 -29.01 3.81 2.43
C ALA A 200 -28.46 2.85 3.51
N ASP A 201 -28.27 1.57 3.16
CA ASP A 201 -27.67 0.60 4.08
C ASP A 201 -26.20 0.89 4.36
N ALA A 202 -25.43 1.39 3.39
CA ALA A 202 -24.06 1.83 3.63
C ALA A 202 -24.00 3.07 4.53
N VAL A 203 -24.95 4.01 4.40
CA VAL A 203 -25.05 5.16 5.32
C VAL A 203 -25.37 4.69 6.74
N ALA A 204 -26.37 3.83 6.91
CA ALA A 204 -26.69 3.23 8.21
C ALA A 204 -25.51 2.42 8.78
N GLY A 205 -24.76 1.75 7.91
CA GLY A 205 -23.53 1.04 8.27
C GLY A 205 -22.46 1.96 8.86
N TYR A 206 -22.27 3.15 8.29
CA TYR A 206 -21.33 4.13 8.84
C TYR A 206 -21.79 4.69 10.20
N GLU A 207 -23.08 4.94 10.37
CA GLU A 207 -23.66 5.35 11.66
C GLU A 207 -23.44 4.28 12.74
N LEU A 208 -23.61 3.00 12.38
CA LEU A 208 -23.27 1.88 13.27
C LEU A 208 -21.77 1.85 13.57
N PHE A 209 -20.94 1.97 12.54
CA PHE A 209 -19.47 1.91 12.62
C PHE A 209 -18.90 2.95 13.58
N THR A 210 -19.42 4.18 13.54
CA THR A 210 -19.01 5.30 14.40
C THR A 210 -19.76 5.34 15.74
N GLY A 211 -20.94 4.74 15.81
CA GLY A 211 -21.79 4.68 17.00
C GLY A 211 -21.80 3.31 17.66
N LYS A 212 -22.93 2.60 17.58
CA LYS A 212 -23.23 1.38 18.35
C LYS A 212 -22.16 0.29 18.23
N ALA A 213 -21.62 0.07 17.03
CA ALA A 213 -20.61 -0.96 16.80
C ALA A 213 -19.23 -0.56 17.36
N GLY A 214 -18.95 0.74 17.47
CA GLY A 214 -17.71 1.27 18.07
C GLY A 214 -16.44 0.99 17.28
N CYS A 215 -16.54 0.59 16.01
CA CYS A 215 -15.41 0.21 15.16
C CYS A 215 -14.41 1.37 14.96
N ALA A 216 -14.92 2.60 14.92
CA ALA A 216 -14.12 3.82 14.74
C ALA A 216 -13.13 4.10 15.91
N ALA A 217 -13.27 3.41 17.04
CA ALA A 217 -12.35 3.51 18.17
C ALA A 217 -10.92 3.06 17.83
N CYS A 218 -10.78 2.12 16.89
CA CYS A 218 -9.49 1.68 16.35
C CYS A 218 -9.37 2.02 14.86
N HIS A 219 -10.46 1.92 14.10
CA HIS A 219 -10.47 2.17 12.67
C HIS A 219 -10.89 3.62 12.34
N THR A 220 -10.07 4.57 12.76
CA THR A 220 -10.40 6.01 12.68
C THR A 220 -10.26 6.57 11.25
N PRO A 221 -11.26 7.28 10.70
CA PRO A 221 -11.14 7.99 9.42
C PRO A 221 -10.01 9.06 9.44
N PRO A 222 -9.45 9.45 8.28
CA PRO A 222 -9.83 9.00 6.95
C PRO A 222 -9.13 7.70 6.53
N LEU A 223 -8.10 7.23 7.24
CA LEU A 223 -7.37 5.99 6.94
C LEU A 223 -8.12 4.73 7.40
N PHE A 224 -9.16 4.88 8.22
CA PHE A 224 -9.84 3.77 8.90
C PHE A 224 -8.86 2.87 9.65
N SER A 225 -7.87 3.51 10.29
CA SER A 225 -6.84 2.88 11.11
C SER A 225 -6.20 3.95 11.99
N ASP A 226 -5.97 3.60 13.25
CA ASP A 226 -5.15 4.37 14.19
C ASP A 226 -3.68 3.95 14.16
N SER A 227 -3.34 2.91 13.39
CA SER A 227 -2.01 2.27 13.36
C SER A 227 -1.48 1.81 14.73
N LEU A 228 -2.35 1.68 15.72
CA LEU A 228 -2.03 1.14 17.05
C LEU A 228 -2.17 -0.39 17.04
N PHE A 229 -1.95 -1.01 18.19
CA PHE A 229 -1.84 -2.46 18.33
C PHE A 229 -2.81 -2.97 19.37
N TYR A 230 -3.61 -3.96 18.99
CA TYR A 230 -4.63 -4.54 19.85
C TYR A 230 -4.66 -6.05 19.72
N ASN A 231 -4.86 -6.72 20.84
CA ASN A 231 -5.24 -8.13 20.86
C ASN A 231 -6.76 -8.21 20.70
N VAL A 232 -7.21 -8.92 19.66
CA VAL A 232 -8.62 -9.11 19.32
C VAL A 232 -9.15 -10.50 19.72
N GLY A 233 -8.37 -11.27 20.47
CA GLY A 233 -8.69 -12.63 20.90
C GLY A 233 -8.50 -13.71 19.83
N LEU A 234 -7.87 -13.40 18.69
CA LEU A 234 -7.77 -14.36 17.58
C LEU A 234 -6.87 -15.55 17.90
N GLU A 235 -5.84 -15.30 18.71
CA GLU A 235 -4.85 -16.31 19.14
C GLU A 235 -5.31 -17.15 20.33
N ALA A 236 -6.45 -16.81 20.94
CA ALA A 236 -6.97 -17.53 22.09
C ALA A 236 -7.20 -19.01 21.77
N GLY A 237 -6.54 -19.88 22.55
CA GLY A 237 -6.62 -21.34 22.41
C GLY A 237 -5.71 -21.95 21.33
N LYS A 238 -4.91 -21.15 20.61
CA LYS A 238 -3.91 -21.67 19.67
C LYS A 238 -2.65 -22.14 20.40
N THR A 239 -2.00 -23.18 19.87
CA THR A 239 -0.78 -23.76 20.44
C THR A 239 0.25 -24.06 19.34
N PRO A 240 1.38 -23.34 19.26
CA PRO A 240 1.64 -22.08 19.98
C PRO A 240 0.80 -20.92 19.42
N PRO A 241 0.44 -19.92 20.24
CA PRO A 241 -0.14 -18.68 19.74
C PRO A 241 0.92 -17.80 19.07
N ASP A 242 0.52 -16.99 18.09
CA ASP A 242 1.35 -15.89 17.59
C ASP A 242 1.40 -14.78 18.64
N LEU A 243 2.60 -14.52 19.16
CA LEU A 243 2.83 -13.51 20.20
C LEU A 243 2.63 -12.07 19.69
N GLY A 244 2.53 -11.86 18.38
CA GLY A 244 2.29 -10.55 17.78
C GLY A 244 3.34 -9.54 18.22
N ARG A 245 2.88 -8.36 18.67
CA ARG A 245 3.72 -7.26 19.12
C ARG A 245 4.57 -7.59 20.35
N TYR A 246 4.13 -8.49 21.23
CA TYR A 246 4.95 -8.93 22.38
C TYR A 246 6.30 -9.49 21.92
N ALA A 247 6.37 -10.13 20.75
CA ALA A 247 7.64 -10.60 20.21
C ALA A 247 8.67 -9.46 20.03
N VAL A 248 8.19 -8.23 19.81
CA VAL A 248 8.96 -7.01 19.61
C VAL A 248 9.21 -6.27 20.92
N THR A 249 8.19 -6.05 21.73
CA THR A 249 8.24 -5.15 22.90
C THR A 249 8.55 -5.84 24.21
N LYS A 250 8.22 -7.13 24.33
CA LYS A 250 8.24 -7.92 25.58
C LYS A 250 7.31 -7.39 26.68
N GLU A 251 6.37 -6.52 26.34
CA GLU A 251 5.40 -5.94 27.27
C GLU A 251 4.14 -6.78 27.34
N ALA A 252 3.72 -7.21 28.54
CA ALA A 252 2.58 -8.11 28.69
C ALA A 252 1.30 -7.60 28.01
N LYS A 253 1.03 -6.29 28.00
CA LYS A 253 -0.13 -5.70 27.31
C LYS A 253 -0.14 -5.93 25.79
N ASP A 254 1.00 -6.24 25.19
CA ASP A 254 1.18 -6.44 23.75
C ASP A 254 1.08 -7.93 23.33
N THR A 255 0.80 -8.84 24.27
CA THR A 255 0.62 -10.27 23.98
C THR A 255 -0.46 -10.47 22.93
N SER A 256 -0.07 -11.07 21.80
CA SER A 256 -0.95 -11.33 20.65
C SER A 256 -1.67 -10.08 20.13
N ALA A 257 -1.05 -8.92 20.33
CA ALA A 257 -1.52 -7.66 19.77
C ALA A 257 -0.98 -7.46 18.35
N PHE A 258 -1.83 -6.99 17.45
CA PHE A 258 -1.48 -6.73 16.05
C PHE A 258 -1.91 -5.33 15.63
N LYS A 259 -1.20 -4.78 14.66
CA LYS A 259 -1.47 -3.45 14.11
C LYS A 259 -2.88 -3.40 13.54
N THR A 260 -3.63 -2.35 13.83
CA THR A 260 -4.90 -2.06 13.16
C THR A 260 -4.65 -1.80 11.67
N PRO A 261 -5.07 -2.67 10.74
CA PRO A 261 -4.91 -2.41 9.31
C PRO A 261 -5.85 -1.29 8.86
N THR A 262 -5.51 -0.60 7.76
CA THR A 262 -6.47 0.25 7.03
C THR A 262 -7.67 -0.59 6.59
N LEU A 263 -8.87 -0.01 6.66
CA LEU A 263 -10.06 -0.61 6.03
C LEU A 263 -10.33 -0.07 4.62
N ARG A 264 -9.46 0.82 4.11
CA ARG A 264 -9.55 1.26 2.72
C ARG A 264 -9.31 0.05 1.80
N SER A 265 -10.24 -0.17 0.88
CA SER A 265 -10.28 -1.32 -0.01
C SER A 265 -10.29 -2.70 0.68
N VAL A 266 -10.83 -2.76 1.91
CA VAL A 266 -10.97 -4.03 2.65
C VAL A 266 -11.92 -5.01 1.95
N GLY A 267 -12.87 -4.52 1.14
CA GLY A 267 -13.83 -5.37 0.42
C GLY A 267 -13.20 -6.38 -0.54
N ILE A 268 -11.94 -6.17 -0.94
CA ILE A 268 -11.23 -6.98 -1.93
C ILE A 268 -9.91 -7.55 -1.40
N SER A 269 -9.61 -7.43 -0.10
CA SER A 269 -8.32 -7.80 0.48
C SER A 269 -8.37 -9.08 1.33
N GLY A 270 -9.37 -9.93 1.09
CA GLY A 270 -9.50 -11.21 1.79
C GLY A 270 -8.38 -12.20 1.41
N PRO A 271 -8.13 -13.25 2.22
CA PRO A 271 -8.76 -13.50 3.51
C PRO A 271 -8.33 -12.50 4.60
N TYR A 272 -8.98 -12.54 5.75
CA TYR A 272 -8.90 -11.50 6.78
C TYR A 272 -8.10 -11.95 7.99
N PHE A 273 -7.64 -10.94 8.76
CA PHE A 273 -6.74 -11.04 9.91
C PHE A 273 -5.30 -11.39 9.56
N HIS A 274 -4.42 -11.36 10.56
CA HIS A 274 -2.98 -11.58 10.39
C HIS A 274 -2.63 -13.02 10.00
N ASP A 275 -3.55 -13.97 10.15
CA ASP A 275 -3.36 -15.39 9.84
C ASP A 275 -4.20 -15.86 8.65
N GLY A 276 -5.03 -14.96 8.07
CA GLY A 276 -5.91 -15.28 6.94
C GLY A 276 -6.95 -16.35 7.26
N SER A 277 -7.30 -16.54 8.54
CA SER A 277 -8.21 -17.61 8.99
C SER A 277 -9.68 -17.39 8.62
N VAL A 278 -10.06 -16.16 8.27
CA VAL A 278 -11.45 -15.80 7.96
C VAL A 278 -11.57 -15.42 6.49
N VAL A 279 -12.42 -16.13 5.75
CA VAL A 279 -12.45 -16.03 4.28
C VAL A 279 -13.26 -14.84 3.77
N SER A 280 -14.33 -14.45 4.46
CA SER A 280 -15.28 -13.42 3.99
C SER A 280 -15.28 -12.16 4.86
N LEU A 281 -15.59 -11.02 4.24
CA LEU A 281 -15.71 -9.74 4.94
C LEU A 281 -16.81 -9.81 6.01
N ASP A 282 -17.94 -10.44 5.68
CA ASP A 282 -19.04 -10.70 6.63
C ASP A 282 -18.55 -11.49 7.84
N GLY A 283 -17.77 -12.57 7.63
CA GLY A 283 -17.18 -13.34 8.72
C GLY A 283 -16.24 -12.52 9.60
N ALA A 284 -15.43 -11.64 8.99
CA ALA A 284 -14.52 -10.75 9.73
C ALA A 284 -15.28 -9.71 10.55
N VAL A 285 -16.32 -9.10 9.98
CA VAL A 285 -17.21 -8.15 10.68
C VAL A 285 -17.91 -8.84 11.85
N ARG A 286 -18.45 -10.06 11.64
CA ARG A 286 -19.08 -10.84 12.72
C ARG A 286 -18.11 -11.17 13.85
N TYR A 287 -16.88 -11.57 13.51
CA TYR A 287 -15.87 -11.85 14.52
C TYR A 287 -15.60 -10.61 15.38
N MET A 288 -15.36 -9.46 14.75
CA MET A 288 -15.11 -8.20 15.47
C MET A 288 -16.34 -7.75 16.28
N ALA A 289 -17.53 -7.85 15.71
CA ALA A 289 -18.79 -7.48 16.36
C ALA A 289 -19.14 -8.38 17.56
N SER A 290 -18.69 -9.65 17.55
CA SER A 290 -18.85 -10.58 18.67
C SER A 290 -17.96 -10.26 19.87
N GLY A 291 -17.05 -9.29 19.75
CA GLY A 291 -16.08 -8.96 20.78
C GLY A 291 -14.83 -9.85 20.80
N GLY A 292 -14.67 -10.78 19.85
CA GLY A 292 -13.56 -11.72 19.81
C GLY A 292 -13.56 -12.76 20.94
N LYS A 293 -12.68 -13.77 20.86
CA LYS A 293 -12.66 -14.84 21.87
C LYS A 293 -12.16 -14.33 23.24
N PRO A 294 -12.51 -14.97 24.36
CA PRO A 294 -11.95 -14.63 25.67
C PRO A 294 -10.42 -14.84 25.69
N ASP A 295 -9.67 -13.80 26.03
CA ASP A 295 -8.22 -13.81 26.19
C ASP A 295 -7.84 -12.79 27.26
N ALA A 296 -6.89 -13.14 28.13
CA ALA A 296 -6.51 -12.30 29.28
C ALA A 296 -5.88 -10.95 28.87
N HIS A 297 -5.36 -10.86 27.65
CA HIS A 297 -4.68 -9.69 27.11
C HIS A 297 -5.52 -8.98 26.03
N LYS A 298 -6.76 -9.42 25.78
CA LYS A 298 -7.66 -8.81 24.81
C LYS A 298 -7.94 -7.34 25.15
N SER A 299 -7.97 -6.50 24.12
CA SER A 299 -8.37 -5.10 24.26
C SER A 299 -9.77 -4.98 24.87
N SER A 300 -9.91 -4.15 25.90
CA SER A 300 -11.21 -3.85 26.53
C SER A 300 -12.16 -3.05 25.61
N LEU A 301 -11.64 -2.52 24.49
CA LEU A 301 -12.46 -1.87 23.47
C LEU A 301 -13.28 -2.88 22.67
N LEU A 302 -12.82 -4.14 22.58
CA LEU A 302 -13.46 -5.19 21.81
C LEU A 302 -14.48 -5.94 22.66
N VAL A 303 -15.74 -5.55 22.53
CA VAL A 303 -16.87 -6.10 23.29
C VAL A 303 -18.01 -6.50 22.36
N ASP A 304 -18.78 -7.50 22.77
CA ASP A 304 -19.97 -7.90 22.03
C ASP A 304 -21.05 -6.80 22.12
N ARG A 305 -21.27 -6.10 21.01
CA ARG A 305 -22.27 -5.01 20.91
C ARG A 305 -23.68 -5.51 20.59
N LYS A 306 -23.89 -6.83 20.53
CA LYS A 306 -25.18 -7.48 20.23
C LYS A 306 -25.81 -6.89 18.97
N LEU A 307 -25.01 -6.80 17.90
CA LEU A 307 -25.50 -6.36 16.60
C LEU A 307 -26.42 -7.43 16.01
N SER A 308 -27.53 -6.99 15.44
CA SER A 308 -28.45 -7.83 14.67
C SER A 308 -27.87 -8.16 13.30
N GLU A 309 -28.44 -9.19 12.64
CA GLU A 309 -28.07 -9.57 11.27
C GLU A 309 -28.19 -8.40 10.28
N LYS A 310 -29.20 -7.56 10.43
CA LYS A 310 -29.39 -6.36 9.61
C LYS A 310 -28.24 -5.37 9.81
N GLU A 311 -27.85 -5.11 11.06
CA GLU A 311 -26.76 -4.19 11.38
C GLU A 311 -25.41 -4.70 10.87
N ILE A 312 -25.16 -6.01 10.94
CA ILE A 312 -23.97 -6.64 10.33
C ILE A 312 -23.98 -6.43 8.80
N GLY A 313 -25.10 -6.68 8.13
CA GLY A 313 -25.23 -6.45 6.69
C GLY A 313 -24.99 -4.99 6.30
N GLN A 314 -25.45 -4.04 7.11
CA GLN A 314 -25.22 -2.61 6.91
C GLN A 314 -23.75 -2.22 7.09
N LEU A 315 -23.07 -2.76 8.11
CA LEU A 315 -21.62 -2.59 8.27
C LEU A 315 -20.84 -3.12 7.08
N VAL A 316 -21.18 -4.32 6.58
CA VAL A 316 -20.56 -4.90 5.39
C VAL A 316 -20.83 -4.03 4.16
N ALA A 317 -22.05 -3.52 4.00
CA ALA A 317 -22.39 -2.60 2.91
C ALA A 317 -21.51 -1.34 2.97
N PHE A 318 -21.34 -0.73 4.15
CA PHE A 318 -20.45 0.40 4.36
C PHE A 318 -18.99 0.08 4.01
N LEU A 319 -18.44 -1.01 4.54
CA LEU A 319 -17.03 -1.37 4.31
C LEU A 319 -16.72 -1.62 2.82
N ASN A 320 -17.67 -2.17 2.06
CA ASN A 320 -17.51 -2.30 0.61
C ASN A 320 -17.39 -0.95 -0.11
N THR A 321 -18.05 0.11 0.41
CA THR A 321 -17.93 1.47 -0.15
C THR A 321 -16.57 2.12 0.06
N LEU A 322 -15.68 1.50 0.86
CA LEU A 322 -14.30 1.94 1.04
C LEU A 322 -13.36 1.41 -0.05
N THR A 323 -13.87 0.61 -0.99
CA THR A 323 -13.10 0.10 -2.12
C THR A 323 -12.97 1.15 -3.21
N SER A 324 -11.74 1.59 -3.44
CA SER A 324 -11.39 2.51 -4.52
C SER A 324 -11.24 1.75 -5.85
N GLU A 325 -11.62 2.44 -6.94
CA GLU A 325 -11.51 1.95 -8.31
C GLU A 325 -10.40 2.69 -9.05
N GLU A 326 -9.15 2.33 -8.77
CA GLU A 326 -7.99 2.86 -9.48
C GLU A 326 -7.60 1.93 -10.63
N SER A 327 -7.53 2.47 -11.84
CA SER A 327 -6.86 1.79 -12.96
C SER A 327 -5.37 1.62 -12.64
N PHE A 328 -4.84 0.44 -12.94
CA PHE A 328 -3.41 0.18 -12.79
C PHE A 328 -2.82 -0.35 -14.08
N VAL A 329 -1.73 0.28 -14.51
CA VAL A 329 -0.93 -0.14 -15.66
C VAL A 329 0.39 -0.68 -15.16
N ASP A 330 0.66 -1.94 -15.47
CA ASP A 330 1.94 -2.59 -15.20
C ASP A 330 3.09 -1.77 -15.83
N PRO A 331 4.22 -1.60 -15.13
CA PRO A 331 5.35 -0.89 -15.71
C PRO A 331 6.00 -1.71 -16.83
N THR A 332 6.53 -1.02 -17.85
CA THR A 332 7.51 -1.65 -18.75
C THR A 332 8.84 -1.77 -18.00
N LEU A 333 9.35 -3.01 -17.90
CA LEU A 333 10.66 -3.28 -17.32
C LEU A 333 11.77 -3.05 -18.36
N PRO A 334 12.93 -2.50 -17.96
CA PRO A 334 14.08 -2.30 -18.84
C PRO A 334 14.89 -3.57 -19.14
#